data_AF-A0A0D2FG69-F1
#
_entry.id   AF-A0A0D2FG69-F1
#
_cell.length_a   1.000
_cell.length_b   1.000
_cell.length_c   1.000
_cell.angle_alpha   90.00
_cell.angle_beta   90.00
_cell.angle_gamma   90.00
#
_symmetry.space_group_name_H-M   'P 1'
#
loop_
_entity.id
_entity.type
_entity.pdbx_description
1 polymer ?
#
loop_
_entity_poly.entity_id
_entity_poly.type
_entity_poly.pdbx_seq_one_letter_code
_entity_poly.pdbx_strand_id
1 'polypeptide(L)'
;MLEHLQPQYTYCAILSTEPKQTYSLENSDLILDALYPSPAGLIVGGAFSDEEAEKMARLVAAKKTDSGMSIEFIKVPTGTFESGGPQGLLRKVKELLYEKFAR
;
A
#
# COMPACT_ATOMS: atom_id res chain seq x y z
N MET A 1 0.36 32.04 -10.66
CA MET A 1 1.40 31.09 -10.23
C MET A 1 0.91 30.24 -9.04
N LEU A 2 -0.19 29.48 -9.23
CA LEU A 2 -0.73 28.55 -8.21
C LEU A 2 -0.65 27.08 -8.69
N GLU A 3 0.11 26.81 -9.74
CA GLU A 3 0.10 25.53 -10.47
C GLU A 3 0.96 24.41 -9.85
N HIS A 4 1.56 24.60 -8.67
CA HIS A 4 2.61 23.68 -8.17
C HIS A 4 2.36 23.10 -6.77
N LEU A 5 1.13 23.19 -6.24
CA LEU A 5 0.71 22.36 -5.11
C LEU A 5 -0.09 21.17 -5.65
N GLN A 6 0.55 20.33 -6.46
CA GLN A 6 0.05 18.96 -6.60
C GLN A 6 0.12 18.33 -5.22
N PRO A 7 -0.96 17.71 -4.69
CA PRO A 7 -0.86 16.98 -3.45
C PRO A 7 0.19 15.90 -3.66
N GLN A 8 1.32 16.05 -2.95
CA GLN A 8 2.38 15.06 -2.91
C GLN A 8 1.72 13.75 -2.47
N TYR A 9 1.57 12.84 -3.43
CA TYR A 9 0.97 11.51 -3.38
C TYR A 9 0.42 11.07 -2.01
N THR A 10 -0.90 10.93 -1.88
CA THR A 10 -1.52 10.30 -0.71
C THR A 10 -1.23 8.80 -0.75
N TYR A 11 -0.34 8.33 0.13
CA TYR A 11 -0.08 6.90 0.35
C TYR A 11 -0.94 6.41 1.50
N CYS A 12 -1.70 5.33 1.28
CA CYS A 12 -2.45 4.66 2.34
C CYS A 12 -1.68 3.42 2.83
N ALA A 13 -1.38 3.38 4.13
CA ALA A 13 -0.86 2.19 4.78
C ALA A 13 -1.99 1.51 5.55
N ILE A 14 -2.41 0.33 5.10
CA ILE A 14 -3.41 -0.47 5.81
C ILE A 14 -2.67 -1.44 6.72
N LEU A 15 -2.71 -1.15 8.03
CA LEU A 15 -2.17 -1.99 9.09
C LEU A 15 -3.32 -2.79 9.72
N SER A 16 -3.20 -4.11 9.73
CA SER A 16 -4.16 -4.99 10.42
C SER A 16 -3.42 -5.90 11.41
N THR A 17 -3.94 -6.02 12.63
CA THR A 17 -3.25 -6.62 13.80
C THR A 17 -4.00 -7.82 14.43
N GLU A 18 -5.01 -8.40 13.78
CA GLU A 18 -5.80 -9.51 14.38
C GLU A 18 -5.45 -10.94 13.91
N PRO A 19 -5.63 -11.98 14.77
CA PRO A 19 -4.88 -13.25 14.61
C PRO A 19 -5.59 -14.35 13.79
N LYS A 20 -6.79 -14.14 13.22
CA LYS A 20 -7.63 -15.25 12.73
C LYS A 20 -8.38 -15.02 11.40
N GLN A 21 -7.67 -14.52 10.39
CA GLN A 21 -8.17 -13.88 9.14
C GLN A 21 -8.32 -12.37 9.34
N THR A 22 -7.19 -11.73 9.15
CA THR A 22 -6.86 -10.34 9.46
C THR A 22 -7.38 -9.35 8.41
N TYR A 23 -8.10 -9.84 7.39
CA TYR A 23 -8.22 -9.13 6.13
C TYR A 23 -9.45 -9.57 5.35
N SER A 24 -10.39 -8.64 5.13
CA SER A 24 -11.48 -8.79 4.14
C SER A 24 -11.10 -8.06 2.86
N LEU A 25 -10.98 -8.80 1.76
CA LEU A 25 -10.79 -8.25 0.42
C LEU A 25 -11.88 -7.24 0.08
N GLU A 26 -13.13 -7.55 0.43
CA GLU A 26 -14.29 -6.70 0.17
C GLU A 26 -14.18 -5.37 0.94
N ASN A 27 -13.78 -5.41 2.22
CA ASN A 27 -13.59 -4.17 2.98
C ASN A 27 -12.47 -3.30 2.41
N SER A 28 -11.44 -3.93 1.85
CA SER A 28 -10.32 -3.19 1.26
C SER A 28 -10.67 -2.61 -0.09
N ASP A 29 -11.51 -3.29 -0.86
CA ASP A 29 -12.15 -2.76 -2.06
C ASP A 29 -12.92 -1.48 -1.73
N LEU A 30 -13.78 -1.56 -0.70
CA LEU A 30 -14.59 -0.44 -0.22
C LEU A 30 -13.72 0.72 0.29
N ILE A 31 -12.64 0.44 1.03
CA ILE A 31 -11.72 1.49 1.50
C ILE A 31 -11.06 2.18 0.31
N LEU A 32 -10.56 1.42 -0.67
CA LEU A 32 -9.93 1.99 -1.85
C LEU A 32 -10.90 2.83 -2.68
N ASP A 33 -12.16 2.45 -2.76
CA ASP A 33 -13.21 3.24 -3.43
C ASP A 33 -13.64 4.48 -2.63
N ALA A 34 -13.55 4.43 -1.30
CA ALA A 34 -13.91 5.54 -0.43
C ALA A 34 -12.82 6.62 -0.33
N LEU A 35 -11.56 6.30 -0.67
CA LEU A 35 -10.45 7.24 -0.63
C LEU A 35 -10.52 8.22 -1.81
N TYR A 36 -10.64 9.51 -1.50
CA TYR A 36 -10.62 10.59 -2.49
C TYR A 36 -9.59 11.68 -2.11
N PRO A 37 -8.62 12.01 -2.99
CA PRO A 37 -8.37 11.37 -4.28
C PRO A 37 -7.90 9.92 -4.11
N SER A 38 -8.07 9.12 -5.16
CA SER A 38 -7.60 7.74 -5.20
C SER A 38 -6.11 7.67 -4.86
N PRO A 39 -5.66 6.71 -4.02
CA PRO A 39 -4.27 6.62 -3.63
C PRO A 39 -3.40 6.22 -4.82
N ALA A 40 -2.20 6.80 -4.89
CA ALA A 40 -1.23 6.43 -5.93
C ALA A 40 -0.58 5.06 -5.69
N GLY A 41 -0.62 4.58 -4.45
CA GLY A 41 -0.16 3.24 -4.12
C GLY A 41 -0.70 2.75 -2.78
N LEU A 42 -0.72 1.43 -2.65
CA LEU A 42 -1.11 0.70 -1.45
C LEU A 42 0.09 -0.09 -0.92
N ILE A 43 0.39 0.10 0.37
CA ILE A 43 1.41 -0.68 1.08
C ILE A 43 0.72 -1.61 2.08
N VAL A 44 1.03 -2.91 2.00
CA VAL A 44 0.61 -3.90 3.00
C VAL A 44 1.79 -4.38 3.84
N GLY A 45 1.53 -4.59 5.13
CA GLY A 45 2.55 -4.99 6.10
C GLY A 45 2.99 -6.45 5.98
N GLY A 46 4.12 -6.79 6.61
CA GLY A 46 4.70 -8.13 6.58
C GLY A 46 3.89 -9.24 7.26
N ALA A 47 2.80 -8.89 7.95
CA ALA A 47 1.84 -9.82 8.52
C ALA A 47 0.95 -10.48 7.44
N PHE A 48 0.87 -9.92 6.24
CA PHE A 48 0.17 -10.55 5.11
C PHE A 48 0.96 -11.75 4.61
N SER A 49 0.30 -12.90 4.47
CA SER A 49 0.83 -14.05 3.74
C SER A 49 1.05 -13.72 2.26
N ASP A 50 1.82 -14.54 1.55
CA ASP A 50 2.04 -14.35 0.10
C ASP A 50 0.74 -14.48 -0.69
N GLU A 51 -0.12 -15.43 -0.31
CA GLU A 51 -1.42 -15.64 -0.96
C GLU A 51 -2.36 -14.44 -0.74
N GLU A 52 -2.43 -13.89 0.47
CA GLU A 52 -3.25 -12.71 0.77
C GLU A 52 -2.74 -11.48 0.01
N ALA A 53 -1.42 -11.28 -0.03
CA ALA A 53 -0.82 -10.18 -0.75
C ALA A 53 -1.05 -10.31 -2.27
N GLU A 54 -1.03 -11.52 -2.83
CA GLU A 54 -1.34 -11.74 -4.24
C GLU A 54 -2.80 -11.42 -4.56
N LYS A 55 -3.74 -11.83 -3.71
CA LYS A 55 -5.17 -11.47 -3.88
C LYS A 55 -5.37 -9.96 -3.84
N MET A 56 -4.71 -9.28 -2.90
CA MET A 56 -4.74 -7.82 -2.82
C MET A 56 -4.11 -7.17 -4.05
N ALA A 57 -2.96 -7.65 -4.53
CA ALA A 57 -2.31 -7.13 -5.72
C ALA A 57 -3.22 -7.19 -6.95
N ARG A 58 -3.97 -8.29 -7.11
CA ARG A 58 -4.95 -8.44 -8.20
C ARG A 58 -6.11 -7.46 -8.07
N LEU A 59 -6.62 -7.23 -6.85
CA LEU A 59 -7.67 -6.25 -6.59
C LEU A 59 -7.20 -4.83 -6.92
N VAL A 60 -6.02 -4.45 -6.44
CA VAL A 60 -5.43 -3.14 -6.71
C VAL A 60 -5.15 -2.93 -8.20
N ALA A 61 -4.65 -3.96 -8.90
CA ALA A 61 -4.37 -3.89 -10.34
C ALA A 61 -5.63 -3.67 -11.21
N ALA A 62 -6.81 -4.05 -10.71
CA ALA A 62 -8.08 -3.80 -11.39
C ALA A 62 -8.58 -2.35 -11.23
N LYS A 63 -8.00 -1.58 -10.28
CA LYS A 63 -8.37 -0.19 -10.00
C LYS A 63 -7.46 0.81 -10.69
N LYS A 64 -7.99 2.00 -10.89
CA LYS A 64 -7.29 3.15 -11.46
C LYS A 64 -7.49 4.36 -10.57
N THR A 65 -6.48 5.22 -10.54
CA THR A 65 -6.58 6.55 -9.95
C THR A 65 -7.55 7.42 -10.76
N ASP A 66 -7.96 8.56 -10.19
CA ASP A 66 -8.83 9.54 -10.86
C ASP A 66 -8.23 10.07 -12.18
N SER A 67 -6.91 10.02 -12.35
CA SER A 67 -6.19 10.39 -13.58
C SER A 67 -6.00 9.22 -14.56
N GLY A 68 -6.56 8.04 -14.26
CA GLY A 68 -6.45 6.84 -15.10
C GLY A 68 -5.14 6.05 -14.94
N MET A 69 -4.25 6.44 -14.03
CA MET A 69 -3.02 5.70 -13.74
C MET A 69 -3.31 4.45 -12.91
N SER A 70 -2.50 3.40 -13.06
CA SER A 70 -2.55 2.24 -12.18
C SER A 70 -2.16 2.61 -10.75
N ILE A 71 -2.80 1.98 -9.78
CA ILE A 71 -2.41 2.07 -8.37
C ILE A 71 -1.25 1.10 -8.15
N GLU A 72 -0.13 1.57 -7.58
CA GLU A 72 0.99 0.69 -7.26
C GLU A 72 0.71 -0.16 -6.02
N PHE A 73 1.19 -1.39 -6.02
CA PHE A 73 1.10 -2.29 -4.88
C PHE A 73 2.48 -2.65 -4.36
N ILE A 74 2.67 -2.52 -3.04
CA ILE A 74 3.91 -2.84 -2.34
C ILE A 74 3.62 -3.75 -1.16
N LYS A 75 4.23 -4.93 -1.16
CA LYS A 75 4.27 -5.82 0.01
C LYS A 75 5.57 -5.59 0.78
N VAL A 76 5.47 -5.28 2.07
CA VAL A 76 6.63 -5.31 2.96
C VAL A 76 7.00 -6.77 3.26
N PRO A 77 8.29 -7.18 3.18
CA PRO A 77 8.71 -8.53 3.52
C PRO A 77 8.32 -8.93 4.94
N THR A 78 7.86 -10.17 5.11
CA THR A 78 7.62 -10.77 6.43
C THR A 78 8.92 -10.80 7.25
N GLY A 79 8.83 -10.57 8.56
CA GLY A 79 10.01 -10.52 9.44
C GLY A 79 10.69 -9.14 9.50
N THR A 80 10.25 -8.14 8.73
CA THR A 80 10.88 -6.81 8.70
C THR A 80 10.78 -6.09 10.06
N PHE A 81 9.64 -6.21 10.74
CA PHE A 81 9.44 -5.59 12.05
C PHE A 81 10.23 -6.34 13.14
N GLU A 82 10.24 -7.66 13.07
CA GLU A 82 10.90 -8.54 14.04
C GLU A 82 12.42 -8.39 13.99
N SER A 83 12.98 -8.15 12.79
CA SER A 83 14.43 -8.00 12.57
C SER A 83 14.97 -6.61 12.90
N GLY A 84 14.20 -5.54 12.67
CA GLY A 84 14.70 -4.16 12.77
C GLY A 84 13.83 -3.21 13.58
N GLY A 85 12.77 -3.72 14.21
CA GLY A 85 11.77 -2.92 14.92
C GLY A 85 11.08 -1.90 14.00
N PRO A 86 10.45 -0.87 14.60
CA PRO A 86 9.79 0.20 13.85
C PRO A 86 10.72 0.95 12.87
N GLN A 87 11.99 1.14 13.24
CA GLN A 87 12.96 1.85 12.39
C GLN A 87 13.36 1.02 11.16
N GLY A 88 13.53 -0.30 11.33
CA GLY A 88 13.77 -1.21 10.21
C GLY A 88 12.61 -1.26 9.23
N LEU A 89 11.37 -1.27 9.75
CA LEU A 89 10.15 -1.18 8.93
C LEU A 89 10.10 0.11 8.12
N LEU A 90 10.30 1.26 8.77
CA LEU A 90 10.29 2.56 8.07
C LEU A 90 11.39 2.64 7.00
N ARG A 91 12.60 2.16 7.30
CA ARG A 91 13.69 2.12 6.33
C ARG A 91 13.29 1.26 5.13
N LYS A 92 12.72 0.07 5.37
CA LYS A 92 12.35 -0.84 4.28
C LYS A 92 11.23 -0.30 3.42
N VAL A 93 10.22 0.32 4.02
CA VAL A 93 9.15 1.00 3.26
C VAL A 93 9.72 2.12 2.39
N LYS A 94 10.66 2.92 2.91
CA LYS A 94 11.35 3.95 2.11
C LYS A 94 12.12 3.38 0.93
N GLU A 95 12.88 2.29 1.14
CA GLU A 95 13.60 1.59 0.06
C GLU A 95 12.62 1.13 -1.04
N LEU A 96 11.53 0.46 -0.66
CA LEU A 96 10.54 -0.06 -1.60
C LEU A 96 9.82 1.04 -2.37
N LEU A 97 9.50 2.16 -1.71
CA LEU A 97 8.93 3.34 -2.37
C LEU A 97 9.92 3.94 -3.37
N TYR A 98 11.20 4.04 -3.01
CA TYR A 98 12.23 4.57 -3.89
C TYR A 98 12.41 3.66 -5.13
N GLU A 99 12.51 2.35 -4.94
CA GLU A 99 12.63 1.37 -6.04
C GLU A 99 11.47 1.45 -7.04
N LYS A 100 10.26 1.75 -6.55
CA LYS A 100 9.04 1.81 -7.36
C LYS A 100 8.85 3.13 -8.08
N PHE A 101 9.16 4.26 -7.45
CA PHE A 101 8.75 5.58 -7.94
C PHE A 101 9.90 6.52 -8.31
N ALA A 102 11.15 6.26 -7.88
CA ALA A 102 12.30 7.13 -8.18
C ALA A 102 13.04 6.72 -9.47
N ARG A 103 12.33 6.07 -10.41
CA ARG A 103 12.83 5.76 -11.77
C ARG A 103 12.43 6.84 -12.76
#